data_AF-Q2BCY7-F1
#
_entry.id   AF-Q2BCY7-F1
#
_cell.length_a   1.000
_cell.length_b   1.000
_cell.length_c   1.000
_cell.angle_alpha   90.00
_cell.angle_beta   90.00
_cell.angle_gamma   90.00
#
_symmetry.space_group_name_H-M   'P 1'
#
loop_
_entity.id
_entity.type
_entity.pdbx_description
1 polymer ?
#
loop_
_entity_poly.entity_id
_entity_poly.type
_entity_poly.pdbx_seq_one_letter_code
_entity_poly.pdbx_strand_id
1 'polypeptide(L)'
;MSDKKAVLDHGPFFHGTKAALKIGDLLEPQHISNYQDKKSNYIYFTATLDAAKWGAELAASSSKERIYIVEPLGEFENDPNLTDKRFPGNPTRSYRSKSPLKITAELSTWERHSDEEINHMLASLKKLREQGKAVIYD
;
A
#
# COMPACT_ATOMS: atom_id res chain seq x y z
N MET A 1 16.16 30.42 9.96
CA MET A 1 16.32 29.16 10.71
C MET A 1 15.76 28.07 9.82
N SER A 2 16.58 27.15 9.33
CA SER A 2 16.09 26.08 8.46
C SER A 2 15.26 25.12 9.32
N ASP A 3 13.94 25.16 9.16
CA ASP A 3 13.05 24.09 9.61
C ASP A 3 13.53 22.80 8.94
N LYS A 4 14.31 22.00 9.67
CA LYS A 4 14.50 20.60 9.33
C LYS A 4 13.11 19.97 9.44
N LYS A 5 12.39 19.88 8.32
CA LYS A 5 11.22 19.00 8.22
C LYS A 5 11.67 17.65 8.76
N ALA A 6 11.12 17.24 9.89
CA ALA A 6 11.43 15.94 10.47
C ALA A 6 11.10 14.88 9.41
N VAL A 7 12.07 14.03 9.09
CA VAL A 7 11.84 12.93 8.16
C VAL A 7 10.80 12.02 8.80
N LEU A 8 9.66 11.83 8.13
CA LEU A 8 8.55 11.03 8.66
C LEU A 8 8.95 9.55 8.79
N ASP A 9 9.69 9.03 7.80
CA ASP A 9 10.25 7.69 7.80
C ASP A 9 11.43 7.61 6.80
N HIS A 10 12.45 6.80 7.10
CA HIS A 10 13.63 6.59 6.27
C HIS A 10 13.52 5.38 5.31
N GLY A 11 12.43 4.62 5.36
CA GLY A 11 12.24 3.40 4.59
C GLY A 11 13.05 2.21 5.15
N PRO A 12 13.43 1.24 4.29
CA PRO A 12 13.06 1.14 2.87
C PRO A 12 11.55 1.03 2.69
N PHE A 13 11.05 1.45 1.53
CA PHE A 13 9.62 1.42 1.21
C PHE A 13 9.27 0.33 0.21
N PHE A 14 8.07 -0.23 0.38
CA PHE A 14 7.54 -1.33 -0.39
C PHE A 14 6.15 -0.99 -0.93
N HIS A 15 5.91 -1.39 -2.17
CA HIS A 15 4.60 -1.33 -2.81
C HIS A 15 4.19 -2.74 -3.25
N GLY A 16 3.19 -3.30 -2.57
CA GLY A 16 2.57 -4.56 -2.95
C GLY A 16 1.49 -4.36 -4.00
N THR A 17 1.56 -5.11 -5.10
CA THR A 17 0.59 -5.01 -6.19
C THR A 17 0.54 -6.28 -7.03
N LYS A 18 -0.40 -6.34 -7.96
CA LYS A 18 -0.46 -7.33 -9.05
C LYS A 18 -0.16 -6.72 -10.42
N ALA A 19 0.11 -5.42 -10.48
CA ALA A 19 0.58 -4.75 -11.68
C ALA A 19 2.01 -5.18 -12.01
N ALA A 20 2.28 -5.45 -13.28
CA ALA A 20 3.64 -5.76 -13.76
C ALA A 20 4.37 -4.47 -14.10
N LEU A 21 5.10 -3.93 -13.11
CA LEU A 21 5.96 -2.74 -13.22
C LEU A 21 7.41 -3.15 -13.47
N LYS A 22 8.20 -2.23 -14.05
CA LYS A 22 9.63 -2.40 -14.32
C LYS A 22 10.46 -1.47 -13.45
N ILE A 23 11.70 -1.87 -13.19
CA ILE A 23 12.68 -0.99 -12.54
C ILE A 23 12.88 0.25 -13.41
N GLY A 24 12.82 1.42 -12.78
CA GLY A 24 12.87 2.72 -13.44
C GLY A 24 11.51 3.34 -13.76
N ASP A 25 10.42 2.56 -13.70
CA ASP A 25 9.07 3.10 -13.89
C ASP A 25 8.72 4.11 -12.79
N LEU A 26 7.92 5.10 -13.17
CA LEU A 26 7.26 6.01 -12.24
C LEU A 26 5.82 5.56 -12.07
N LEU A 27 5.50 5.07 -10.88
CA LEU A 27 4.13 4.80 -10.49
C LEU A 27 3.45 6.14 -10.16
N GLU A 28 2.39 6.47 -10.88
CA GLU A 28 1.62 7.70 -10.71
C GLU A 28 0.30 7.41 -9.94
N PRO A 29 -0.33 8.41 -9.31
CA PRO A 29 -1.68 8.24 -8.75
C PRO A 29 -2.72 8.05 -9.88
N GLN A 30 -4.02 7.99 -9.52
CA GLN A 30 -5.16 7.90 -10.45
C GLN A 30 -5.35 6.54 -11.14
N HIS A 31 -4.77 5.47 -10.57
CA HIS A 31 -5.13 4.09 -10.91
C HIS A 31 -6.44 3.65 -10.24
N ILE A 32 -7.08 2.63 -10.81
CA ILE A 32 -8.29 2.01 -10.22
C ILE A 32 -7.93 1.46 -8.84
N SER A 33 -8.74 1.78 -7.84
CA SER A 33 -8.50 1.31 -6.47
C SER A 33 -8.78 -0.18 -6.32
N ASN A 34 -8.04 -0.83 -5.42
CA ASN A 34 -8.28 -2.22 -5.05
C ASN A 34 -9.55 -2.42 -4.19
N TYR A 35 -10.05 -1.35 -3.53
CA TYR A 35 -11.10 -1.46 -2.51
C TYR A 35 -12.41 -0.74 -2.87
N GLN A 36 -12.38 0.16 -3.85
CA GLN A 36 -13.51 0.99 -4.26
C GLN A 36 -13.60 1.05 -5.78
N ASP A 37 -14.82 1.24 -6.31
CA ASP A 37 -15.06 1.37 -7.75
C ASP A 37 -14.81 2.82 -8.23
N LYS A 38 -13.62 3.35 -7.92
CA LYS A 38 -13.14 4.65 -8.39
C LYS A 38 -11.62 4.68 -8.45
N LYS A 39 -11.09 5.67 -9.18
CA LYS A 39 -9.64 5.97 -9.18
C LYS A 39 -9.21 6.47 -7.80
N SER A 40 -7.99 6.10 -7.42
CA SER A 40 -7.38 6.55 -6.18
C SER A 40 -6.55 7.81 -6.38
N ASN A 41 -6.75 8.81 -5.53
CA ASN A 41 -6.01 10.07 -5.55
C ASN A 41 -4.55 9.92 -5.09
N TYR A 42 -4.19 8.78 -4.48
CA TYR A 42 -2.89 8.54 -3.88
C TYR A 42 -2.31 7.19 -4.31
N ILE A 43 -1.00 7.07 -4.16
CA ILE A 43 -0.27 5.82 -4.23
C ILE A 43 0.03 5.38 -2.79
N TYR A 44 -0.27 4.12 -2.48
CA TYR A 44 -0.07 3.55 -1.14
C TYR A 44 1.19 2.69 -1.10
N PHE A 45 1.97 2.84 -0.04
CA PHE A 45 3.21 2.11 0.19
C PHE A 45 3.48 2.00 1.69
N THR A 46 4.44 1.16 2.08
CA THR A 46 4.72 0.89 3.50
C THR A 46 6.20 0.65 3.74
N ALA A 47 6.67 0.90 4.97
CA ALA A 47 8.00 0.52 5.41
C ALA A 47 8.03 -0.81 6.19
N THR A 48 6.99 -1.64 6.09
CA THR A 48 6.97 -3.01 6.61
C THR A 48 6.68 -4.01 5.48
N LEU A 49 7.43 -5.12 5.47
CA LEU A 49 7.21 -6.16 4.47
C LEU A 49 5.82 -6.80 4.63
N ASP A 50 5.37 -7.01 5.87
CA ASP A 50 4.07 -7.62 6.19
C ASP A 50 2.89 -6.87 5.56
N ALA A 51 2.82 -5.54 5.71
CA ALA A 51 1.78 -4.74 5.08
C ALA A 51 1.91 -4.72 3.55
N ALA A 52 3.12 -4.86 3.00
CA ALA A 52 3.33 -4.94 1.57
C ALA A 52 2.81 -6.27 0.99
N LYS A 53 2.94 -7.38 1.73
CA LYS A 53 2.33 -8.67 1.37
C LYS A 53 0.82 -8.53 1.21
N TRP A 54 0.16 -7.94 2.20
CA TRP A 54 -1.29 -7.68 2.14
C TRP A 54 -1.68 -6.83 0.92
N GLY A 55 -0.90 -5.80 0.59
CA GLY A 55 -1.13 -4.99 -0.60
C GLY A 55 -1.06 -5.81 -1.90
N ALA A 56 -0.12 -6.75 -2.00
CA ALA A 56 0.03 -7.62 -3.16
C ALA A 56 -1.10 -8.68 -3.23
N GLU A 57 -1.38 -9.34 -2.11
CA GLU A 57 -2.34 -10.45 -2.01
C GLU A 57 -3.78 -9.99 -2.23
N LEU A 58 -4.14 -8.84 -1.66
CA LEU A 58 -5.50 -8.28 -1.71
C LEU A 58 -5.76 -7.39 -2.94
N ALA A 59 -4.75 -7.15 -3.79
CA ALA A 59 -4.92 -6.35 -5.00
C ALA A 59 -6.00 -6.93 -5.92
N ALA A 60 -6.81 -6.05 -6.53
CA ALA A 60 -7.96 -6.39 -7.35
C ALA A 60 -7.56 -6.84 -8.77
N SER A 61 -6.90 -7.99 -8.86
CA SER A 61 -6.48 -8.62 -10.12
C SER A 61 -6.26 -10.13 -9.90
N SER A 62 -6.36 -10.91 -10.97
CA SER A 62 -5.96 -12.31 -11.01
C SER A 62 -4.49 -12.51 -11.41
N SER A 63 -3.76 -11.41 -11.67
CA SER A 63 -2.36 -11.45 -12.05
C SER A 63 -1.46 -11.87 -10.89
N LYS A 64 -0.23 -12.27 -11.21
CA LYS A 64 0.79 -12.63 -10.22
C LYS A 64 1.08 -11.47 -9.27
N GLU A 65 1.22 -11.79 -8.01
CA GLU A 65 1.56 -10.87 -6.93
C GLU A 65 3.02 -10.49 -6.94
N ARG A 66 3.29 -9.23 -6.62
CA ARG A 66 4.60 -8.60 -6.69
C ARG A 66 4.77 -7.62 -5.56
N ILE A 67 5.99 -7.51 -5.05
CA ILE A 67 6.38 -6.48 -4.10
C ILE A 67 7.57 -5.75 -4.70
N TYR A 68 7.40 -4.44 -4.87
CA TYR A 68 8.44 -3.56 -5.38
C TYR A 68 9.06 -2.75 -4.25
N ILE A 69 10.37 -2.54 -4.31
CA ILE A 69 11.04 -1.49 -3.52
C ILE A 69 10.85 -0.19 -4.28
N VAL A 70 10.44 0.85 -3.55
CA VAL A 70 10.06 2.13 -4.15
C VAL A 70 10.73 3.30 -3.44
N GLU A 71 10.97 4.37 -4.19
CA GLU A 71 11.43 5.66 -3.66
C GLU A 71 10.36 6.72 -3.91
N PRO A 72 9.84 7.39 -2.87
CA PRO A 72 8.94 8.52 -3.07
C PRO A 72 9.71 9.71 -3.66
N LEU A 73 9.19 10.28 -4.75
CA LEU A 73 9.79 11.45 -5.40
C LEU A 73 9.29 12.79 -4.86
N GLY A 74 8.43 12.76 -3.84
CA GLY A 74 7.89 13.94 -3.18
C GLY A 74 7.38 13.62 -1.79
N GLU A 75 6.60 14.56 -1.24
CA GLU A 75 6.07 14.42 0.12
C GLU A 75 5.03 13.31 0.22
N PHE A 76 5.03 12.64 1.37
CA PHE A 76 4.09 11.60 1.71
C PHE A 76 3.61 11.78 3.16
N GLU A 77 2.47 11.18 3.47
CA GLU A 77 1.83 11.26 4.77
C GLU A 77 1.41 9.87 5.26
N ASN A 78 1.12 9.75 6.55
CA ASN A 78 0.56 8.54 7.14
C ASN A 78 -0.74 8.13 6.44
N ASP A 79 -0.90 6.84 6.17
CA ASP A 79 -2.15 6.32 5.62
C ASP A 79 -3.27 6.42 6.67
N PRO A 80 -4.31 7.25 6.46
CA PRO A 80 -5.41 7.41 7.40
C PRO A 80 -6.31 6.19 7.47
N ASN A 81 -6.16 5.19 6.59
CA ASN A 81 -6.92 3.94 6.67
C ASN A 81 -6.34 2.97 7.72
N LEU A 82 -5.07 3.16 8.10
CA LEU A 82 -4.34 2.25 9.00
C LEU A 82 -3.79 2.95 10.25
N THR A 83 -3.62 4.27 10.20
CA THR A 83 -3.11 5.10 11.30
C THR A 83 -4.22 5.48 12.27
N ASP A 84 -3.98 5.33 13.57
CA ASP A 84 -4.94 5.66 14.65
C ASP A 84 -6.32 5.03 14.46
N LYS A 85 -6.35 3.80 13.91
CA LYS A 85 -7.56 2.98 13.77
C LYS A 85 -7.65 1.95 14.88
N ARG A 86 -7.14 0.75 14.62
CA ARG A 86 -7.18 -0.35 15.59
C ARG A 86 -6.15 -0.16 16.71
N PHE A 87 -5.04 0.49 16.40
CA PHE A 87 -3.93 0.73 17.31
C PHE A 87 -3.49 2.20 17.22
N PRO A 88 -2.96 2.79 18.31
CA PRO A 88 -2.41 4.15 18.28
C PRO A 88 -1.21 4.27 17.33
N GLY A 89 -1.11 5.40 16.64
CA GLY A 89 -0.05 5.70 15.69
C GLY A 89 -0.12 4.88 14.40
N ASN A 90 1.03 4.71 13.76
CA ASN A 90 1.18 4.02 12.48
C ASN A 90 2.09 2.77 12.62
N PRO A 91 1.64 1.71 13.33
CA PRO A 91 2.49 0.54 13.60
C PRO A 91 2.84 -0.25 12.33
N THR A 92 2.00 -0.21 11.30
CA THR A 92 2.28 -0.84 10.00
C THR A 92 3.21 0.00 9.13
N ARG A 93 3.55 1.22 9.57
CA ARG A 93 4.34 2.21 8.82
C ARG A 93 3.80 2.34 7.40
N SER A 94 2.49 2.52 7.28
CA SER A 94 1.77 2.66 6.01
C SER A 94 1.60 4.13 5.64
N TYR A 95 1.84 4.45 4.39
CA TYR A 95 1.89 5.82 3.88
C TYR A 95 1.14 5.94 2.56
N ARG A 96 0.82 7.18 2.20
CA ARG A 96 0.27 7.53 0.90
C ARG A 96 0.91 8.80 0.34
N SER A 97 1.01 8.89 -0.99
CA SER A 97 1.61 10.02 -1.71
C SER A 97 0.79 10.40 -2.93
N LYS A 98 0.67 11.71 -3.21
CA LYS A 98 0.20 12.23 -4.51
C LYS A 98 1.32 12.37 -5.54
N SER A 99 2.56 12.41 -5.07
CA SER A 99 3.75 12.45 -5.91
C SER A 99 4.11 11.04 -6.38
N PRO A 100 4.68 10.86 -7.58
CA PRO A 100 5.05 9.55 -8.08
C PRO A 100 6.02 8.78 -7.16
N LEU A 101 5.95 7.45 -7.24
CA LEU A 101 6.94 6.56 -6.65
C LEU A 101 7.80 5.96 -7.76
N LYS A 102 9.13 6.00 -7.60
CA LYS A 102 10.05 5.34 -8.51
C LYS A 102 10.24 3.89 -8.11
N ILE A 103 10.08 2.97 -9.06
CA ILE A 103 10.39 1.56 -8.85
C ILE A 103 11.90 1.36 -8.91
N THR A 104 12.52 0.91 -7.82
CA THR A 104 13.98 0.72 -7.74
C THR A 104 14.40 -0.74 -7.76
N ALA A 105 13.54 -1.65 -7.29
CA ALA A 105 13.75 -3.08 -7.39
C ALA A 105 12.44 -3.86 -7.28
N GLU A 106 12.46 -5.13 -7.66
CA GLU A 106 11.39 -6.10 -7.39
C GLU A 106 11.94 -7.18 -6.45
N LEU A 107 11.20 -7.52 -5.39
CA LEU A 107 11.58 -8.64 -4.54
C LEU A 107 11.38 -9.96 -5.31
N SER A 108 12.47 -10.71 -5.49
CA SER A 108 12.45 -11.99 -6.19
C SER A 108 11.65 -13.06 -5.45
N THR A 109 11.75 -13.08 -4.13
CA THR A 109 11.12 -14.07 -3.25
C THR A 109 10.70 -13.44 -1.94
N TRP A 110 9.51 -13.78 -1.49
CA TRP A 110 8.95 -13.41 -0.19
C TRP A 110 7.90 -14.46 0.19
N GLU A 111 7.72 -14.65 1.48
CA GLU A 111 6.76 -15.63 2.01
C GLU A 111 5.35 -15.02 2.00
N ARG A 112 4.40 -15.62 1.29
CA ARG A 112 2.99 -15.22 1.37
C ARG A 112 2.39 -15.56 2.72
N HIS A 113 1.33 -14.87 3.10
CA HIS A 113 0.43 -15.38 4.12
C HIS A 113 -0.17 -16.72 3.68
N SER A 114 -0.64 -17.51 4.66
CA SER A 114 -1.34 -18.74 4.33
C SER A 114 -2.63 -18.43 3.57
N ASP A 115 -3.06 -19.35 2.71
CA ASP A 115 -4.31 -19.18 1.97
C ASP A 115 -5.50 -19.03 2.94
N GLU A 116 -5.44 -19.63 4.12
CA GLU A 116 -6.47 -19.47 5.15
C GLU A 116 -6.55 -18.04 5.69
N GLU A 117 -5.41 -17.41 5.99
CA GLU A 117 -5.34 -16.00 6.41
C GLU A 117 -5.85 -15.07 5.31
N ILE A 118 -5.43 -15.30 4.06
CA ILE A 118 -5.85 -14.49 2.91
C ILE A 118 -7.36 -14.61 2.69
N ASN A 119 -7.90 -15.83 2.70
CA ASN A 119 -9.32 -16.07 2.53
C ASN A 119 -10.14 -15.48 3.67
N HIS A 120 -9.65 -15.56 4.91
CA HIS A 120 -10.28 -14.94 6.06
C HIS A 120 -10.35 -13.41 5.93
N MET A 121 -9.26 -12.80 5.47
CA MET A 121 -9.20 -11.35 5.24
C MET A 121 -10.15 -10.91 4.12
N LEU A 122 -10.14 -11.61 2.98
CA LEU A 122 -11.05 -11.35 1.86
C LEU A 122 -12.53 -11.46 2.29
N ALA A 123 -12.88 -12.49 3.07
CA ALA A 123 -14.22 -12.67 3.61
C ALA A 123 -14.61 -11.53 4.56
N SER A 124 -13.68 -11.07 5.40
CA SER A 124 -13.89 -9.96 6.32
C SER A 124 -14.12 -8.63 5.58
N LEU A 125 -13.31 -8.34 4.54
CA LEU A 125 -13.48 -7.17 3.69
C LEU A 125 -14.83 -7.20 2.95
N LYS A 126 -15.22 -8.36 2.42
CA LYS A 126 -16.53 -8.54 1.77
C LYS A 126 -17.67 -8.24 2.74
N LYS A 127 -17.63 -8.78 3.95
CA LYS A 127 -18.64 -8.52 4.99
C LYS A 127 -18.72 -7.04 5.36
N LEU A 128 -17.57 -6.35 5.48
CA LEU A 128 -17.54 -4.90 5.74
C LEU A 128 -18.20 -4.10 4.61
N ARG A 129 -17.98 -4.50 3.35
CA ARG A 129 -18.60 -3.87 2.18
C ARG A 129 -20.11 -4.07 2.15
N GLU A 130 -20.58 -5.30 2.40
CA GLU A 130 -22.02 -5.63 2.48
C GLU A 130 -22.74 -4.86 3.60
N GLN A 131 -22.03 -4.54 4.68
CA GLN A 131 -22.56 -3.74 5.79
C GLN A 131 -22.47 -2.22 5.56
N GLY A 132 -21.90 -1.76 4.44
CA GLY A 132 -21.66 -0.34 4.18
C GLY A 132 -20.63 0.30 5.12
N LYS A 133 -19.79 -0.50 5.78
CA LYS A 133 -18.77 -0.04 6.77
C LYS A 133 -17.36 0.06 6.19
N ALA A 134 -17.15 -0.37 4.95
CA ALA A 134 -15.88 -0.29 4.25
C ALA A 134 -15.58 1.15 3.77
N VAL A 135 -15.42 2.08 4.71
CA VAL A 135 -15.06 3.48 4.42
C VAL A 135 -13.58 3.55 4.06
N ILE A 136 -13.29 4.07 2.86
CA ILE A 136 -11.92 4.29 2.37
C ILE A 136 -11.65 5.80 2.36
N TYR A 137 -10.60 6.21 3.06
CA TYR A 137 -10.08 7.57 3.06
C TYR A 137 -9.05 7.70 1.94
N ASP A 138 -9.51 8.29 0.84
CA ASP A 138 -8.70 8.56 -0.36
C ASP A 138 -8.58 10.07 -0.59
#